data_AF-A0A1H7PRE1-F1
#
_entry.id   AF-A0A1H7PRE1-F1
#
_cell.length_a   1.000
_cell.length_b   1.000
_cell.length_c   1.000
_cell.angle_alpha   90.00
_cell.angle_beta   90.00
_cell.angle_gamma   90.00
#
_symmetry.space_group_name_H-M   'P 1'
#
loop_
_entity.id
_entity.type
_entity.pdbx_description
1 polymer ?
#
loop_
_entity_poly.entity_id
_entity_poly.type
_entity_poly.pdbx_seq_one_letter_code
_entity_poly.pdbx_strand_id
1 'polypeptide(L)'
;MIIKSQTSISKFEEFFATLYKDNVFEILEQYPDKKSLIVDFQRLEMFDPDLADLLIDKPEEVIEAAQTAIKNIDPLVKDADINIRFENLSNLIRLQDLNSKYIGSFVSYDGIIEEVNEPSPRIYTGVFECRGCMRLHAVEQPSVNRIIEPTLCSECGGRSFRLLQDESKYVNTQMVITGSKDTSRKLQVIFDDDLTSWDEYNLGQHIRFTGTLKTFREEKSGRFKFYLYCNHIERLSEEDYIDDIEEVEKEYGDRDSPEYNAWRSEVISRDKVCQCCGSKKYPVAHHIFGYEHYPKHRVDPNNGIRLCKWCHGKYHSHYGMNANPKTFVKFIRRFGTR
;
A
#
# COMPACT_ATOMS: atom_id res chain seq x y z
N MET A 1 20.50 -4.94 3.41
CA MET A 1 19.39 -4.00 3.17
C MET A 1 19.60 -3.20 1.90
N ILE A 2 20.79 -2.59 1.69
CA ILE A 2 21.16 -1.83 0.47
C ILE A 2 20.86 -2.55 -0.87
N ILE A 3 21.09 -3.87 -0.95
CA ILE A 3 20.85 -4.62 -2.20
C ILE A 3 19.35 -4.67 -2.55
N LYS A 4 18.46 -4.78 -1.56
CA LYS A 4 17.00 -4.89 -1.78
C LYS A 4 16.39 -3.55 -2.18
N SER A 5 16.78 -2.44 -1.54
CA SER A 5 16.28 -1.11 -1.91
C SER A 5 16.69 -0.73 -3.33
N GLN A 6 17.93 -1.02 -3.74
CA GLN A 6 18.37 -0.81 -5.11
C GLN A 6 17.58 -1.67 -6.12
N THR A 7 17.15 -2.87 -5.71
CA THR A 7 16.29 -3.70 -6.57
C THR A 7 14.90 -3.09 -6.71
N SER A 8 14.29 -2.62 -5.62
CA SER A 8 12.97 -1.97 -5.64
C SER A 8 12.95 -0.71 -6.51
N ILE A 9 13.97 0.13 -6.42
CA ILE A 9 14.10 1.35 -7.26
C ILE A 9 14.09 0.96 -8.74
N SER A 10 14.96 0.03 -9.16
CA SER A 10 15.04 -0.39 -10.57
C SER A 10 13.73 -0.99 -11.11
N LYS A 11 12.98 -1.73 -10.26
CA LYS A 11 11.67 -2.25 -10.63
C LYS A 11 10.64 -1.14 -10.81
N PHE A 12 10.65 -0.12 -9.95
CA PHE A 12 9.77 1.03 -10.11
C PHE A 12 10.14 1.89 -11.32
N GLU A 13 11.44 2.04 -11.63
CA GLU A 13 11.89 2.73 -12.84
C GLU A 13 11.31 2.05 -14.10
N GLU A 14 11.38 0.72 -14.16
CA GLU A 14 10.77 -0.06 -15.26
C GLU A 14 9.24 0.05 -15.25
N PHE A 15 8.59 -0.10 -14.10
CA PHE A 15 7.15 0.00 -13.94
C PHE A 15 6.61 1.35 -14.43
N PHE A 16 7.23 2.44 -13.98
CA PHE A 16 6.82 3.79 -14.36
C PHE A 16 7.15 4.11 -15.82
N ALA A 17 8.30 3.66 -16.34
CA ALA A 17 8.66 3.87 -17.73
C ALA A 17 7.80 3.09 -18.73
N THR A 18 7.18 1.99 -18.30
CA THR A 18 6.38 1.10 -19.17
C THR A 18 4.88 1.27 -19.02
N LEU A 19 4.35 1.32 -17.78
CA LEU A 19 2.91 1.27 -17.52
C LEU A 19 2.31 2.64 -17.13
N TYR A 20 3.12 3.58 -16.63
CA TYR A 20 2.66 4.89 -16.13
C TYR A 20 3.36 6.08 -16.82
N LYS A 21 4.04 5.85 -17.95
CA LYS A 21 4.89 6.86 -18.60
C LYS A 21 4.17 8.19 -18.82
N ASP A 22 2.96 8.13 -19.36
CA ASP A 22 2.17 9.33 -19.67
C ASP A 22 1.71 10.03 -18.39
N ASN A 23 1.32 9.28 -17.36
CA ASN A 23 0.93 9.83 -16.06
C ASN A 23 2.11 10.52 -15.36
N VAL A 24 3.31 9.93 -15.43
CA VAL A 24 4.55 10.51 -14.89
C VAL A 24 4.89 11.81 -15.62
N PHE A 25 4.79 11.82 -16.94
CA PHE A 25 5.03 13.04 -17.71
C PHE A 25 4.04 14.14 -17.34
N GLU A 26 2.75 13.81 -17.26
CA GLU A 26 1.69 14.76 -16.92
C GLU A 26 1.89 15.37 -15.51
N ILE A 27 2.17 14.55 -14.49
CA ILE A 27 2.34 15.06 -13.12
C ILE A 27 3.60 15.94 -13.01
N LEU A 28 4.68 15.59 -13.72
CA LEU A 28 5.90 16.40 -13.74
C LEU A 28 5.70 17.73 -14.45
N GLU A 29 4.88 17.79 -15.51
CA GLU A 29 4.52 19.06 -16.16
C GLU A 29 3.71 19.97 -15.22
N GLN A 30 2.74 19.40 -14.50
CA GLN A 30 1.82 20.12 -13.62
C GLN A 30 2.41 20.46 -12.23
N TYR A 31 3.58 19.92 -11.90
CA TYR A 31 4.27 20.26 -10.66
C TYR A 31 4.74 21.74 -10.67
N PRO A 32 4.49 22.52 -9.60
CA PRO A 32 4.08 22.09 -8.25
C PRO A 32 2.57 22.17 -7.94
N ASP A 33 1.71 22.54 -8.90
CA ASP A 33 0.27 22.69 -8.67
C ASP A 33 -0.41 21.35 -8.38
N LYS A 34 0.06 20.28 -9.05
CA LYS A 34 -0.24 18.90 -8.66
C LYS A 34 1.03 18.22 -8.15
N LYS A 35 0.88 17.45 -7.07
CA LYS A 35 2.00 16.80 -6.40
C LYS A 35 1.86 15.29 -6.28
N SER A 36 0.74 14.71 -6.70
CA SER A 36 0.45 13.29 -6.50
C SER A 36 0.33 12.51 -7.80
N LEU A 37 1.01 11.37 -7.85
CA LEU A 37 0.79 10.32 -8.85
C LEU A 37 -0.02 9.18 -8.20
N ILE A 38 -1.20 8.91 -8.76
CA ILE A 38 -2.05 7.79 -8.33
C ILE A 38 -1.61 6.51 -9.04
N VAL A 39 -1.38 5.46 -8.27
CA VAL A 39 -0.91 4.15 -8.73
C VAL A 39 -1.89 3.07 -8.28
N ASP A 40 -2.61 2.49 -9.23
CA ASP A 40 -3.38 1.25 -9.02
C ASP A 40 -2.50 0.09 -8.51
N PHE A 41 -2.75 -0.32 -7.26
CA PHE A 41 -2.05 -1.43 -6.62
C PHE A 41 -2.19 -2.74 -7.41
N GLN A 42 -3.33 -3.00 -8.05
CA GLN A 42 -3.54 -4.22 -8.82
C GLN A 42 -2.60 -4.29 -10.04
N ARG A 43 -2.29 -3.13 -10.65
CA ARG A 43 -1.29 -3.07 -11.73
C ARG A 43 0.12 -3.36 -11.23
N LEU A 44 0.47 -2.88 -10.03
CA LEU A 44 1.74 -3.21 -9.39
C LEU A 44 1.83 -4.71 -9.09
N GLU A 45 0.77 -5.30 -8.53
CA GLU A 45 0.68 -6.73 -8.24
C GLU A 45 0.81 -7.60 -9.51
N MET A 46 0.19 -7.19 -10.61
CA MET A 46 0.32 -7.87 -11.90
C MET A 46 1.72 -7.76 -12.50
N PHE A 47 2.38 -6.62 -12.32
CA PHE A 47 3.73 -6.37 -12.81
C PHE A 47 4.77 -7.17 -12.03
N ASP A 48 4.73 -7.06 -10.70
CA ASP A 48 5.66 -7.72 -9.80
C ASP A 48 5.00 -8.04 -8.45
N PRO A 49 4.51 -9.28 -8.26
CA PRO A 49 3.85 -9.69 -7.02
C PRO A 49 4.75 -9.55 -5.79
N ASP A 50 6.05 -9.83 -5.93
CA ASP A 50 6.98 -9.76 -4.80
C ASP A 50 7.17 -8.30 -4.34
N LEU A 51 7.10 -7.33 -5.25
CA LEU A 51 7.13 -5.90 -4.95
C LEU A 51 5.82 -5.42 -4.31
N ALA A 52 4.69 -5.93 -4.77
CA ALA A 52 3.38 -5.62 -4.20
C ALA A 52 3.22 -6.16 -2.76
N ASP A 53 3.66 -7.39 -2.50
CA ASP A 53 3.71 -7.96 -1.15
C ASP A 53 4.65 -7.12 -0.25
N LEU A 54 5.80 -6.72 -0.79
CA LEU A 54 6.75 -5.88 -0.05
C LEU A 54 6.17 -4.50 0.30
N LEU A 55 5.30 -3.92 -0.55
CA LEU A 55 4.62 -2.67 -0.26
C LEU A 55 3.70 -2.81 0.96
N ILE A 56 3.02 -3.96 1.09
CA ILE A 56 2.16 -4.25 2.25
C ILE A 56 2.98 -4.39 3.52
N ASP A 57 4.10 -5.10 3.46
CA ASP A 57 4.96 -5.36 4.61
C ASP A 57 5.81 -4.16 5.05
N LYS A 58 6.25 -3.34 4.08
CA LYS A 58 7.21 -2.26 4.28
C LYS A 58 6.87 -1.02 3.44
N PRO A 59 5.71 -0.38 3.68
CA PRO A 59 5.25 0.73 2.86
C PRO A 59 6.24 1.89 2.79
N GLU A 60 6.89 2.25 3.90
CA GLU A 60 7.83 3.39 3.93
C GLU A 60 9.02 3.18 2.98
N GLU A 61 9.69 2.02 3.07
CA GLU A 61 10.85 1.68 2.21
C GLU A 61 10.46 1.63 0.73
N VAL A 62 9.27 1.10 0.43
CA VAL A 62 8.81 0.88 -0.95
C VAL A 62 8.28 2.16 -1.59
N ILE A 63 7.55 2.99 -0.84
CA ILE A 63 7.08 4.31 -1.31
C ILE A 63 8.29 5.22 -1.58
N GLU A 64 9.29 5.24 -0.69
CA GLU A 64 10.53 6.01 -0.90
C GLU A 64 11.28 5.55 -2.17
N ALA A 65 11.35 4.23 -2.40
CA ALA A 65 11.92 3.67 -3.62
C ALA A 65 11.15 4.11 -4.88
N ALA A 66 9.81 4.16 -4.81
CA ALA A 66 8.97 4.65 -5.91
C ALA A 66 9.19 6.15 -6.18
N GLN A 67 9.28 6.98 -5.14
CA GLN A 67 9.58 8.40 -5.27
C GLN A 67 10.95 8.63 -5.90
N THR A 68 11.96 7.88 -5.45
CA THR A 68 13.32 7.92 -6.01
C THR A 68 13.33 7.51 -7.48
N ALA A 69 12.57 6.48 -7.85
CA ALA A 69 12.46 6.04 -9.24
C ALA A 69 11.90 7.13 -10.16
N ILE A 70 10.87 7.89 -9.72
CA ILE A 70 10.36 9.04 -10.49
C ILE A 70 11.44 10.10 -10.70
N LYS A 71 12.22 10.43 -9.66
CA LYS A 71 13.33 11.39 -9.78
C LYS A 71 14.40 10.92 -10.76
N ASN A 72 14.70 9.62 -10.80
CA ASN A 72 15.70 9.06 -11.71
C ASN A 72 15.26 9.05 -13.18
N ILE A 73 13.97 8.85 -13.44
CA ILE A 73 13.42 8.82 -14.80
C ILE A 73 12.86 10.17 -15.26
N ASP A 74 12.90 11.20 -14.41
CA ASP A 74 12.38 12.54 -14.69
C ASP A 74 13.04 13.14 -15.95
N PRO A 75 12.32 13.23 -17.08
CA PRO A 75 12.89 13.77 -18.31
C PRO A 75 13.08 15.28 -18.25
N LEU A 76 12.45 15.97 -17.30
CA LEU A 76 12.47 17.43 -17.14
C LEU A 76 13.53 17.91 -16.13
N VAL A 77 14.11 17.00 -15.35
CA VAL A 77 15.14 17.28 -14.31
C VAL A 77 14.68 18.39 -13.35
N LYS A 78 13.41 18.34 -12.93
CA LYS A 78 12.80 19.32 -12.01
C LYS A 78 13.16 19.06 -10.54
N ASP A 79 13.67 17.87 -10.22
CA ASP A 79 13.83 17.38 -8.83
C ASP A 79 12.52 17.53 -8.03
N ALA A 80 11.42 17.13 -8.66
CA ALA A 80 10.08 17.25 -8.08
C ALA A 80 9.88 16.21 -6.97
N ASP A 81 9.37 16.67 -5.83
CA ASP A 81 8.95 15.80 -4.72
C ASP A 81 7.51 15.34 -4.96
N ILE A 82 7.34 14.26 -5.74
CA ILE A 82 6.04 13.68 -6.06
C ILE A 82 5.59 12.69 -4.98
N ASN A 83 4.36 12.83 -4.50
CA ASN A 83 3.69 11.87 -3.63
C ASN A 83 3.19 10.68 -4.47
N ILE A 84 3.64 9.46 -4.13
CA ILE A 84 3.12 8.23 -4.76
C ILE A 84 1.98 7.70 -3.91
N ARG A 85 0.77 7.70 -4.47
CA ARG A 85 -0.46 7.32 -3.77
C ARG A 85 -1.05 6.06 -4.37
N PHE A 86 -1.27 5.04 -3.55
CA PHE A 86 -1.76 3.74 -4.00
C PHE A 86 -3.26 3.59 -3.80
N GLU A 87 -3.99 3.38 -4.89
CA GLU A 87 -5.42 3.05 -4.90
C GLU A 87 -5.65 1.55 -5.06
N ASN A 88 -6.88 1.07 -4.85
CA ASN A 88 -7.28 -0.33 -5.05
C ASN A 88 -6.43 -1.37 -4.29
N LEU A 89 -5.98 -1.03 -3.08
CA LEU A 89 -5.20 -1.94 -2.24
C LEU A 89 -6.03 -3.16 -1.84
N SER A 90 -5.49 -4.36 -2.05
CA SER A 90 -6.18 -5.63 -1.74
C SER A 90 -6.38 -5.87 -0.25
N ASN A 91 -5.53 -5.29 0.60
CA ASN A 91 -5.54 -5.46 2.05
C ASN A 91 -6.59 -4.57 2.74
N LEU A 92 -7.88 -4.80 2.42
CA LEU A 92 -9.03 -4.11 3.00
C LEU A 92 -9.47 -4.77 4.32
N ILE A 93 -9.33 -4.03 5.42
CA ILE A 93 -9.57 -4.50 6.79
C ILE A 93 -10.70 -3.68 7.42
N ARG A 94 -11.58 -4.30 8.20
CA ARG A 94 -12.60 -3.54 8.96
C ARG A 94 -11.94 -2.70 10.05
N LEU A 95 -12.51 -1.53 10.34
CA LEU A 95 -12.05 -0.65 11.42
C LEU A 95 -11.92 -1.38 12.78
N GLN A 96 -12.85 -2.29 13.08
CA GLN A 96 -12.83 -3.08 14.32
C GLN A 96 -11.73 -4.15 14.37
N ASP A 97 -11.25 -4.59 13.21
CA ASP A 97 -10.26 -5.66 13.09
C ASP A 97 -8.82 -5.12 13.06
N LEU A 98 -8.64 -3.81 12.90
CA LEU A 98 -7.35 -3.15 13.02
C LEU A 98 -6.78 -3.35 14.44
N ASN A 99 -5.68 -4.10 14.50
CA ASN A 99 -5.02 -4.52 15.74
C ASN A 99 -3.50 -4.56 15.57
N SER A 100 -2.78 -4.99 16.61
CA SER A 100 -1.31 -4.93 16.66
C SER A 100 -0.59 -5.69 15.54
N LYS A 101 -1.23 -6.69 14.91
CA LYS A 101 -0.62 -7.45 13.79
C LYS A 101 -0.43 -6.61 12.52
N TYR A 102 -1.17 -5.50 12.39
CA TYR A 102 -1.10 -4.60 11.23
C TYR A 102 -0.21 -3.37 11.48
N ILE A 103 0.44 -3.24 12.64
CA ILE A 103 1.34 -2.10 12.90
C ILE A 103 2.50 -2.14 11.91
N GLY A 104 2.73 -1.03 11.21
CA GLY A 104 3.76 -0.88 10.19
C GLY A 104 3.33 -1.40 8.82
N SER A 105 2.21 -2.12 8.72
CA SER A 105 1.68 -2.63 7.46
C SER A 105 0.87 -1.58 6.72
N PHE A 106 0.82 -1.73 5.39
CA PHE A 106 -0.05 -0.96 4.52
C PHE A 106 -1.43 -1.60 4.48
N VAL A 107 -2.45 -0.83 4.86
CA VAL A 107 -3.83 -1.30 5.00
C VAL A 107 -4.79 -0.33 4.33
N SER A 108 -5.94 -0.84 3.92
CA SER A 108 -7.10 -0.04 3.54
C SER A 108 -8.24 -0.32 4.51
N TYR A 109 -9.07 0.68 4.82
CA TYR A 109 -10.31 0.47 5.57
C TYR A 109 -11.34 1.53 5.22
N ASP A 110 -12.62 1.16 5.35
CA ASP A 110 -13.73 2.07 5.11
C ASP A 110 -14.17 2.70 6.44
N GLY A 111 -14.23 4.03 6.49
CA GLY A 111 -14.57 4.80 7.68
C GLY A 111 -15.49 5.97 7.39
N ILE A 112 -16.16 6.43 8.45
CA ILE A 112 -17.03 7.61 8.42
C ILE A 112 -16.32 8.72 9.17
N ILE A 113 -16.19 9.91 8.57
CA ILE A 113 -15.62 11.07 9.25
C ILE A 113 -16.56 11.52 10.39
N GLU A 114 -16.04 11.54 11.62
CA GLU A 114 -16.76 12.01 12.82
C GLU A 114 -16.24 13.35 13.34
N GLU A 115 -14.95 13.64 13.16
CA GLU A 115 -14.33 14.91 13.57
C GLU A 115 -13.25 15.30 12.55
N VAL A 116 -13.15 16.60 12.24
CA VAL A 116 -12.15 17.16 11.33
C VAL A 116 -11.45 18.31 12.03
N ASN A 117 -10.14 18.23 12.14
CA ASN A 117 -9.32 19.34 12.65
C ASN A 117 -8.91 20.27 11.52
N GLU A 118 -8.62 21.52 11.86
CA GLU A 118 -8.06 22.48 10.92
C GLU A 118 -6.66 22.03 10.45
N PRO A 119 -6.33 22.20 9.15
CA PRO A 119 -4.97 22.01 8.67
C PRO A 119 -3.98 22.89 9.43
N SER A 120 -2.80 22.34 9.73
CA SER A 120 -1.73 23.04 10.44
C SER A 120 -0.36 22.72 9.86
N PRO A 121 0.62 23.63 9.92
CA PRO A 121 1.97 23.35 9.45
C PRO A 121 2.73 22.46 10.43
N ARG A 122 3.46 21.48 9.91
CA ARG A 122 4.34 20.59 10.66
C ARG A 122 5.73 20.59 10.05
N ILE A 123 6.77 20.58 10.88
CA ILE A 123 8.15 20.42 10.38
C ILE A 123 8.30 18.99 9.86
N TYR A 124 8.55 18.86 8.56
CA TYR A 124 8.87 17.58 7.90
C TYR A 124 10.37 17.31 7.95
N THR A 125 11.19 18.33 7.73
CA THR A 125 12.65 18.27 7.88
C THR A 125 13.10 19.36 8.84
N GLY A 126 13.55 18.96 10.02
CA GLY A 126 14.09 19.88 11.01
C GLY A 126 15.56 20.17 10.73
N VAL A 127 15.95 21.44 10.68
CA VAL A 127 17.35 21.86 10.59
C VAL A 127 17.84 22.24 11.99
N PHE A 128 18.89 21.57 12.44
CA PHE A 128 19.45 21.69 13.78
C PHE A 128 20.87 22.23 13.72
N GLU A 129 21.14 23.29 14.44
CA GLU A 129 22.48 23.81 14.64
C GLU A 129 23.11 23.15 15.88
N CYS A 130 24.28 22.54 15.72
CA CYS A 130 25.06 22.02 16.83
C CYS A 130 25.63 23.17 17.66
N ARG A 131 25.32 23.21 18.97
CA ARG A 131 25.84 24.27 19.86
C ARG A 131 27.35 24.19 20.11
N GLY A 132 27.99 23.06 19.78
CA GLY A 132 29.43 22.85 19.96
C GLY A 132 30.27 23.41 18.82
N CYS A 133 29.88 23.16 17.57
CA CYS A 133 30.66 23.56 16.38
C CYS A 133 29.87 24.36 15.34
N MET A 134 28.64 24.79 15.66
CA MET A 134 27.76 25.60 14.80
C MET A 134 27.39 24.96 13.44
N ARG A 135 27.63 23.66 13.26
CA ARG A 135 27.28 22.95 12.02
C ARG A 135 25.81 22.56 11.99
N LEU A 136 25.24 22.60 10.79
CA LEU A 136 23.83 22.31 10.55
C LEU A 136 23.64 20.82 10.27
N HIS A 137 22.54 20.28 10.79
CA HIS A 137 22.12 18.90 10.63
C HIS A 137 20.64 18.88 10.24
N ALA A 138 20.33 18.38 9.04
CA ALA A 138 18.95 18.12 8.63
C ALA A 138 18.51 16.75 9.14
N VAL A 139 17.35 16.68 9.78
CA VAL A 139 16.75 15.42 10.28
C VAL A 139 15.28 15.38 9.91
N GLU A 140 14.90 14.34 9.18
CA GLU A 140 13.49 14.05 8.89
C GLU A 140 12.71 13.78 10.17
N GLN A 141 11.48 14.26 10.22
CA GLN A 141 10.60 14.22 11.38
C GLN A 141 9.45 13.23 11.12
N PRO A 142 9.65 11.92 11.36
CA PRO A 142 8.60 10.91 11.15
C PRO A 142 7.51 10.97 12.22
N SER A 143 7.79 11.61 13.36
CA SER A 143 6.87 11.76 14.48
C SER A 143 6.04 13.03 14.32
N VAL A 144 4.71 12.88 14.36
CA VAL A 144 3.77 14.01 14.29
C VAL A 144 3.76 14.84 15.57
N ASN A 145 4.01 14.20 16.72
CA ASN A 145 3.78 14.80 18.04
C ASN A 145 5.06 15.34 18.71
N ARG A 146 6.24 15.00 18.19
CA ARG A 146 7.51 15.32 18.85
C ARG A 146 8.60 15.55 17.83
N ILE A 147 9.34 16.63 18.04
CA ILE A 147 10.59 16.92 17.34
C ILE A 147 11.69 15.96 17.81
N ILE A 148 12.34 15.31 16.85
CA ILE A 148 13.46 14.40 17.05
C ILE A 148 14.74 15.15 16.68
N GLU A 149 15.58 15.38 17.68
CA GLU A 149 16.90 15.98 17.51
C GLU A 149 17.94 14.93 17.08
N PRO A 150 19.02 15.32 16.38
CA PRO A 150 20.16 14.44 16.16
C PRO A 150 20.70 13.91 17.49
N THR A 151 21.05 12.63 17.55
CA THR A 151 21.59 12.02 18.79
C THR A 151 22.99 12.54 19.14
N LEU A 152 23.80 12.82 18.12
CA LEU A 152 25.18 13.28 18.24
C LEU A 152 25.58 14.03 16.97
N CYS A 153 26.40 15.07 17.11
CA CYS A 153 27.01 15.77 16.00
C CYS A 153 28.17 14.89 15.48
N SER A 154 28.07 14.46 14.21
CA SER A 154 29.10 13.67 13.53
C SER A 154 30.47 14.35 13.50
N GLU A 155 30.51 15.68 13.65
CA GLU A 155 31.69 16.49 13.40
C GLU A 155 32.48 16.83 14.67
N CYS A 156 31.81 17.10 15.78
CA CYS A 156 32.45 17.48 17.05
C CYS A 156 32.07 16.61 18.24
N GLY A 157 31.17 15.64 18.06
CA GLY A 157 30.67 14.78 19.14
C GLY A 157 29.70 15.49 20.11
N GLY A 158 29.32 16.74 19.86
CA GLY A 158 28.35 17.46 20.66
C GLY A 158 26.97 16.80 20.66
N ARG A 159 26.24 16.89 21.77
CA ARG A 159 24.88 16.32 21.95
C ARG A 159 23.80 17.37 22.19
N SER A 160 24.14 18.65 21.98
CA SER A 160 23.22 19.76 22.20
C SER A 160 22.99 20.49 20.88
N PHE A 161 21.71 20.63 20.55
CA PHE A 161 21.26 21.22 19.30
C PHE A 161 20.30 22.37 19.55
N ARG A 162 20.11 23.18 18.53
CA ARG A 162 19.11 24.24 18.46
C ARG A 162 18.37 24.08 17.15
N LEU A 163 17.04 23.88 17.23
CA LEU A 163 16.19 23.87 16.04
C LEU A 163 16.16 25.26 15.42
N LEU A 164 16.45 25.34 14.13
CA LEU A 164 16.33 26.52 13.29
C LEU A 164 15.03 26.41 12.50
N GLN A 165 13.97 27.05 13.00
CA GLN A 165 12.64 26.98 12.38
C GLN A 165 12.65 27.58 10.96
N ASP A 166 13.29 28.73 10.78
CA ASP A 166 13.33 29.43 9.49
C ASP A 166 14.06 28.65 8.38
N GLU A 167 14.99 27.76 8.76
CA GLU A 167 15.72 26.88 7.83
C GLU A 167 15.05 25.51 7.66
N SER A 168 14.04 25.21 8.48
CA SER A 168 13.35 23.92 8.46
C SER A 168 12.31 23.87 7.35
N LYS A 169 12.06 22.67 6.81
CA LYS A 169 11.01 22.45 5.81
C LYS A 169 9.70 22.07 6.49
N TYR A 170 8.62 22.72 6.09
CA TYR A 170 7.28 22.48 6.60
C TYR A 170 6.42 21.75 5.57
N VAL A 171 5.48 20.95 6.05
CA VAL A 171 4.40 20.35 5.29
C VAL A 171 3.09 20.64 6.01
N ASN A 172 2.01 20.86 5.26
CA ASN A 172 0.68 20.92 5.86
C ASN A 172 0.28 19.54 6.35
N THR A 173 -0.27 19.47 7.55
CA THR A 173 -0.83 18.24 8.13
C THR A 173 -2.25 18.49 8.61
N GLN A 174 -3.10 17.49 8.52
CA GLN A 174 -4.48 17.55 9.00
C GLN A 174 -4.85 16.23 9.65
N MET A 175 -5.56 16.30 10.76
CA MET A 175 -6.08 15.12 11.46
C MET A 175 -7.59 15.05 11.29
N VAL A 176 -8.08 13.87 10.93
CA VAL A 176 -9.50 13.54 11.04
C VAL A 176 -9.67 12.35 11.98
N ILE A 177 -10.83 12.27 12.63
CA ILE A 177 -11.21 11.12 13.45
C ILE A 177 -12.35 10.44 12.73
N THR A 178 -12.19 9.13 12.54
CA THR A 178 -13.13 8.29 11.82
C THR A 178 -13.72 7.22 12.71
N GLY A 179 -14.97 6.87 12.47
CA GLY A 179 -15.72 5.79 13.11
C GLY A 179 -16.33 4.84 12.07
N SER A 180 -17.21 3.96 12.55
CA SER A 180 -18.06 3.07 11.74
C SER A 180 -19.37 2.84 12.51
N LYS A 181 -20.44 2.47 11.81
CA LYS A 181 -21.75 2.22 12.44
C LYS A 181 -21.74 1.02 13.39
N ASP A 182 -20.86 0.05 13.15
CA ASP A 182 -20.80 -1.23 13.88
C ASP A 182 -19.99 -1.17 15.19
N THR A 183 -19.19 -0.13 15.38
CA THR A 183 -18.24 -0.08 16.49
C THR A 183 -18.08 1.30 17.07
N SER A 184 -17.94 1.39 18.40
CA SER A 184 -17.56 2.63 19.07
C SER A 184 -16.06 2.95 18.95
N ARG A 185 -15.31 2.12 18.21
CA ARG A 185 -13.90 2.37 17.92
C ARG A 185 -13.76 3.57 17.02
N LYS A 186 -12.87 4.48 17.42
CA LYS A 186 -12.43 5.62 16.61
C LYS A 186 -10.98 5.43 16.19
N LEU A 187 -10.64 5.87 14.99
CA LEU A 187 -9.27 5.91 14.50
C LEU A 187 -8.90 7.31 14.01
N GLN A 188 -7.75 7.80 14.46
CA GLN A 188 -7.15 9.02 13.96
C GLN A 188 -6.50 8.74 12.60
N VAL A 189 -6.81 9.55 11.60
CA VAL A 189 -6.17 9.52 10.29
C VAL A 189 -5.43 10.83 10.09
N ILE A 190 -4.16 10.73 9.72
CA ILE A 190 -3.28 11.87 9.46
C ILE A 190 -3.11 12.01 7.95
N PHE A 191 -3.46 13.19 7.44
CA PHE A 191 -3.20 13.63 6.08
C PHE A 191 -2.00 14.57 6.06
N ASP A 192 -1.14 14.43 5.05
CA ASP A 192 -0.04 15.34 4.79
C ASP A 192 -0.11 15.88 3.35
N ASP A 193 0.43 17.09 3.16
CA ASP A 193 0.57 17.80 1.87
C ASP A 193 -0.76 18.00 1.14
N ASP A 194 -0.90 17.50 -0.08
CA ASP A 194 -2.06 17.73 -0.95
C ASP A 194 -3.29 16.88 -0.61
N LEU A 195 -3.24 16.08 0.47
CA LEU A 195 -4.44 15.55 1.11
C LEU A 195 -5.06 16.52 2.12
N THR A 196 -4.39 17.60 2.51
CA THR A 196 -4.97 18.55 3.48
C THR A 196 -5.95 19.49 2.79
N SER A 197 -7.07 19.80 3.45
CA SER A 197 -8.08 20.71 2.93
C SER A 197 -8.87 21.40 4.05
N TRP A 198 -9.29 22.64 3.79
CA TRP A 198 -10.13 23.42 4.72
C TRP A 198 -11.62 23.08 4.58
N ASP A 199 -12.06 22.55 3.44
CA ASP A 199 -13.47 22.50 3.03
C ASP A 199 -13.90 21.16 2.41
N GLU A 200 -12.97 20.32 1.99
CA GLU A 200 -13.31 19.06 1.31
C GLU A 200 -13.80 17.96 2.27
N TYR A 201 -13.46 18.05 3.56
CA TYR A 201 -13.77 17.04 4.56
C TYR A 201 -14.93 17.45 5.45
N ASN A 202 -15.99 16.65 5.42
CA ASN A 202 -17.25 16.93 6.10
C ASN A 202 -17.68 15.73 6.96
N LEU A 203 -18.39 16.02 8.05
CA LEU A 203 -18.91 14.99 8.95
C LEU A 203 -19.90 14.08 8.21
N GLY A 204 -19.81 12.78 8.49
CA GLY A 204 -20.65 11.76 7.86
C GLY A 204 -20.17 11.28 6.49
N GLN A 205 -19.08 11.84 5.94
CA GLN A 205 -18.51 11.33 4.69
C GLN A 205 -17.98 9.92 4.85
N HIS A 206 -18.38 9.05 3.93
CA HIS A 206 -17.88 7.69 3.78
C HIS A 206 -16.63 7.71 2.89
N ILE A 207 -15.49 7.28 3.44
CA ILE A 207 -14.22 7.31 2.74
C ILE A 207 -13.48 5.99 3.00
N ARG A 208 -12.90 5.43 1.94
CA ARG A 208 -11.88 4.40 2.03
C ARG A 208 -10.53 5.06 2.22
N PHE A 209 -9.88 4.75 3.33
CA PHE A 209 -8.56 5.26 3.68
C PHE A 209 -7.52 4.17 3.46
N THR A 210 -6.52 4.46 2.63
CA THR A 210 -5.35 3.61 2.43
C THR A 210 -4.12 4.27 3.04
N GLY A 211 -3.35 3.53 3.84
CA GLY A 211 -2.19 4.09 4.53
C GLY A 211 -1.44 3.09 5.40
N THR A 212 -0.46 3.60 6.15
CA THR A 212 0.32 2.78 7.10
C THR A 212 -0.30 2.87 8.49
N LEU A 213 -0.66 1.75 9.09
CA LEU A 213 -1.15 1.73 10.48
C LEU A 213 0.03 1.91 11.43
N LYS A 214 0.00 2.96 12.24
CA LYS A 214 1.05 3.32 13.19
C LYS A 214 0.52 3.37 14.62
N THR A 215 1.42 3.53 15.57
CA THR A 215 1.06 3.69 16.98
C THR A 215 1.83 4.84 17.62
N PHE A 216 1.16 5.54 18.54
CA PHE A 216 1.79 6.52 19.40
C PHE A 216 1.38 6.30 20.85
N ARG A 217 2.22 6.77 21.78
CA ARG A 217 1.92 6.76 23.20
C ARG A 217 1.20 8.05 23.58
N GLU A 218 -0.04 7.95 24.02
CA GLU A 218 -0.81 9.09 24.51
C GLU A 218 -0.25 9.58 25.85
N GLU A 219 0.11 10.86 25.94
CA GLU A 219 0.76 11.41 27.14
C GLU A 219 -0.13 11.36 28.38
N LYS A 220 -1.43 11.69 28.23
CA LYS A 220 -2.38 11.75 29.35
C LYS A 220 -2.64 10.40 30.00
N SER A 221 -2.79 9.34 29.20
CA SER A 221 -3.13 8.00 29.69
C SER A 221 -1.92 7.07 29.79
N GLY A 222 -0.81 7.41 29.12
CA GLY A 222 0.36 6.56 28.95
C GLY A 222 0.14 5.34 28.05
N ARG A 223 -1.08 5.17 27.50
CA ARG A 223 -1.46 4.02 26.66
C ARG A 223 -1.08 4.25 25.20
N PHE A 224 -0.82 3.15 24.50
CA PHE A 224 -0.63 3.18 23.05
C PHE A 224 -1.97 3.22 22.35
N LYS A 225 -2.08 4.10 21.35
CA LYS A 225 -3.22 4.21 20.45
C LYS A 225 -2.76 3.97 19.02
N PHE A 226 -3.66 3.47 18.19
CA PHE A 226 -3.46 3.34 16.75
C PHE A 226 -3.83 4.65 16.05
N TYR A 227 -3.17 4.90 14.93
CA TYR A 227 -3.56 5.92 13.96
C TYR A 227 -3.15 5.45 12.56
N LEU A 228 -3.86 5.89 11.54
CA LEU A 228 -3.47 5.67 10.15
C LEU A 228 -2.69 6.89 9.65
N TYR A 229 -1.48 6.67 9.14
CA TYR A 229 -0.79 7.67 8.34
C TYR A 229 -1.21 7.47 6.87
N CYS A 230 -2.05 8.38 6.39
CA CYS A 230 -2.77 8.20 5.14
C CYS A 230 -1.88 8.42 3.92
N ASN A 231 -2.02 7.53 2.94
CA ASN A 231 -1.37 7.62 1.65
C ASN A 231 -2.37 7.95 0.53
N HIS A 232 -3.59 7.42 0.58
CA HIS A 232 -4.61 7.65 -0.44
C HIS A 232 -6.01 7.60 0.18
N ILE A 233 -6.94 8.35 -0.42
CA ILE A 233 -8.35 8.34 -0.06
C ILE A 233 -9.21 8.10 -1.30
N GLU A 234 -10.28 7.34 -1.13
CA GLU A 234 -11.33 7.15 -2.13
C GLU A 234 -12.67 7.49 -1.47
N ARG A 235 -13.42 8.42 -2.07
CA ARG A 235 -14.75 8.81 -1.56
C ARG A 235 -15.77 7.78 -2.02
N LEU A 236 -16.47 7.18 -1.07
CA LEU A 236 -17.44 6.12 -1.34
C LEU A 236 -18.85 6.72 -1.36
N SER A 237 -19.70 6.20 -2.24
CA SER A 237 -21.14 6.37 -2.11
C SER A 237 -21.64 5.56 -0.91
N GLU A 238 -22.86 5.81 -0.43
CA GLU A 238 -23.45 4.96 0.62
C GLU A 238 -23.59 3.50 0.18
N GLU A 239 -23.71 3.25 -1.14
CA GLU A 239 -23.85 1.93 -1.75
C GLU A 239 -22.50 1.20 -1.87
N ASP A 240 -21.41 1.96 -2.07
CA ASP A 240 -20.03 1.44 -2.16
C ASP A 240 -19.36 1.31 -0.79
N TYR A 241 -19.98 1.88 0.26
CA TYR A 241 -19.51 1.75 1.63
C TYR A 241 -19.73 0.33 2.13
N ILE A 242 -18.63 -0.41 2.29
CA ILE A 242 -18.65 -1.78 2.77
C ILE A 242 -18.76 -1.73 4.30
N ASP A 243 -19.98 -1.49 4.82
CA ASP A 243 -20.32 -1.63 6.24
C ASP A 243 -20.37 -3.12 6.60
N ASP A 244 -21.12 -3.87 5.80
CA ASP A 244 -21.13 -5.31 5.78
C ASP A 244 -20.08 -5.81 4.78
N ILE A 245 -18.85 -6.00 5.22
CA ILE A 245 -18.25 -7.27 4.81
C ILE A 245 -19.23 -8.27 5.43
N GLU A 246 -20.14 -8.86 4.64
CA GLU A 246 -20.79 -10.09 5.10
C GLU A 246 -19.63 -10.91 5.66
N GLU A 247 -19.73 -11.34 6.91
CA GLU A 247 -19.04 -12.57 7.25
C GLU A 247 -19.59 -13.60 6.26
N VAL A 248 -19.01 -13.66 5.05
CA VAL A 248 -18.77 -14.92 4.40
C VAL A 248 -18.02 -15.64 5.49
N GLU A 249 -18.76 -16.47 6.25
CA GLU A 249 -18.23 -17.33 7.28
C GLU A 249 -16.86 -17.76 6.79
N LYS A 250 -15.84 -17.33 7.53
CA LYS A 250 -14.41 -17.55 7.24
C LYS A 250 -14.12 -19.03 7.42
N GLU A 251 -14.78 -19.86 6.62
CA GLU A 251 -14.84 -21.31 6.79
C GLU A 251 -14.15 -22.03 5.64
N TYR A 252 -13.80 -21.35 4.53
CA TYR A 252 -13.14 -22.03 3.40
C TYR A 252 -12.00 -21.22 2.77
N GLY A 253 -10.76 -21.60 3.10
CA GLY A 253 -9.63 -21.49 2.17
C GLY A 253 -9.01 -20.11 1.98
N ASP A 254 -8.71 -19.40 3.06
CA ASP A 254 -7.82 -18.23 3.01
C ASP A 254 -6.45 -18.63 2.42
N ARG A 255 -5.78 -17.78 1.65
CA ARG A 255 -4.53 -18.14 0.93
C ARG A 255 -3.41 -18.59 1.89
N ASP A 256 -3.49 -18.14 3.14
CA ASP A 256 -2.56 -18.49 4.22
C ASP A 256 -3.08 -19.61 5.14
N SER A 257 -4.28 -20.15 4.89
CA SER A 257 -4.86 -21.23 5.70
C SER A 257 -4.14 -22.57 5.48
N PRO A 258 -4.07 -23.44 6.50
CA PRO A 258 -3.59 -24.81 6.34
C PRO A 258 -4.36 -25.59 5.26
N GLU A 259 -5.65 -25.37 5.14
CA GLU A 259 -6.54 -26.03 4.17
C GLU A 259 -6.23 -25.59 2.75
N TYR A 260 -5.95 -24.30 2.52
CA TYR A 260 -5.51 -23.80 1.23
C TYR A 260 -4.12 -24.31 0.84
N ASN A 261 -3.21 -24.38 1.81
CA ASN A 261 -1.88 -24.96 1.59
C ASN A 261 -1.96 -26.46 1.25
N ALA A 262 -2.86 -27.20 1.92
CA ALA A 262 -3.16 -28.58 1.62
C ALA A 262 -3.75 -28.74 0.21
N TRP A 263 -4.77 -27.93 -0.12
CA TRP A 263 -5.38 -27.89 -1.45
C TRP A 263 -4.35 -27.60 -2.55
N ARG A 264 -3.51 -26.57 -2.37
CA ARG A 264 -2.46 -26.21 -3.33
C ARG A 264 -1.49 -27.36 -3.52
N SER A 265 -1.08 -28.01 -2.43
CA SER A 265 -0.18 -29.17 -2.47
C SER A 265 -0.83 -30.35 -3.18
N GLU A 266 -2.10 -30.62 -2.91
CA GLU A 266 -2.88 -31.67 -3.54
C GLU A 266 -3.00 -31.45 -5.05
N VAL A 267 -3.43 -30.26 -5.49
CA VAL A 267 -3.56 -29.91 -6.91
C VAL A 267 -2.23 -30.06 -7.65
N ILE A 268 -1.13 -29.55 -7.06
CA ILE A 268 0.21 -29.64 -7.67
C ILE A 268 0.72 -31.08 -7.70
N SER A 269 0.40 -31.90 -6.69
CA SER A 269 0.84 -33.30 -6.61
C SER A 269 0.04 -34.22 -7.53
N ARG A 270 -1.28 -34.01 -7.63
CA ARG A 270 -2.20 -34.72 -8.52
C ARG A 270 -1.82 -34.47 -9.98
N ASP A 271 -1.67 -33.20 -10.34
CA ASP A 271 -1.37 -32.79 -11.70
C ASP A 271 0.16 -32.71 -11.87
N LYS A 272 0.80 -33.78 -12.35
CA LYS A 272 2.29 -33.88 -12.39
C LYS A 272 2.99 -32.95 -13.39
N VAL A 273 2.24 -32.26 -14.25
CA VAL A 273 2.72 -31.27 -15.21
C VAL A 273 1.71 -30.13 -15.36
N CYS A 274 2.15 -28.99 -15.91
CA CYS A 274 1.26 -27.92 -16.36
C CYS A 274 0.23 -28.48 -17.35
N GLN A 275 -1.05 -28.31 -17.07
CA GLN A 275 -2.15 -28.83 -17.89
C GLN A 275 -2.36 -28.04 -19.20
N CYS A 276 -1.63 -26.93 -19.38
CA CYS A 276 -1.62 -26.18 -20.64
C CYS A 276 -0.42 -26.57 -21.52
N CYS A 277 0.81 -26.56 -21.00
CA CYS A 277 2.03 -26.70 -21.82
C CYS A 277 2.92 -27.91 -21.48
N GLY A 278 2.52 -28.76 -20.53
CA GLY A 278 3.31 -29.92 -20.10
C GLY A 278 4.56 -29.61 -19.26
N SER A 279 4.87 -28.34 -18.99
CA SER A 279 6.03 -27.96 -18.19
C SER A 279 5.95 -28.45 -16.74
N LYS A 280 7.08 -28.93 -16.21
CA LYS A 280 7.24 -29.28 -14.78
C LYS A 280 7.69 -28.11 -13.91
N LYS A 281 8.19 -27.02 -14.51
CA LYS A 281 8.82 -25.92 -13.78
C LYS A 281 7.78 -24.93 -13.23
N TYR A 282 8.07 -24.38 -12.05
CA TYR A 282 7.28 -23.32 -11.38
C TYR A 282 5.78 -23.63 -11.31
N PRO A 283 5.38 -24.71 -10.60
CA PRO A 283 3.98 -25.11 -10.49
C PRO A 283 3.16 -24.09 -9.72
N VAL A 284 1.98 -23.78 -10.23
CA VAL A 284 0.98 -22.93 -9.59
C VAL A 284 -0.37 -23.64 -9.67
N ALA A 285 -1.09 -23.69 -8.54
CA ALA A 285 -2.47 -24.14 -8.51
C ALA A 285 -3.38 -22.98 -8.95
N HIS A 286 -4.13 -23.19 -10.04
CA HIS A 286 -5.05 -22.22 -10.60
C HIS A 286 -6.50 -22.63 -10.27
N HIS A 287 -7.32 -21.69 -9.83
CA HIS A 287 -8.75 -21.93 -9.59
C HIS A 287 -9.55 -21.97 -10.90
N ILE A 288 -10.32 -23.03 -11.15
CA ILE A 288 -11.17 -23.15 -12.34
C ILE A 288 -12.41 -22.26 -12.21
N PHE A 289 -13.04 -22.27 -11.04
CA PHE A 289 -14.05 -21.34 -10.57
C PHE A 289 -13.38 -20.30 -9.70
N GLY A 290 -13.52 -19.03 -10.06
CA GLY A 290 -12.79 -17.90 -9.46
C GLY A 290 -12.86 -17.83 -7.94
N TYR A 291 -11.72 -17.49 -7.34
CA TYR A 291 -11.53 -17.46 -5.89
C TYR A 291 -12.53 -16.54 -5.16
N GLU A 292 -12.81 -15.36 -5.71
CA GLU A 292 -13.73 -14.37 -5.13
C GLU A 292 -15.19 -14.83 -5.18
N HIS A 293 -15.63 -15.30 -6.36
CA HIS A 293 -17.03 -15.60 -6.63
C HIS A 293 -17.50 -16.98 -6.11
N TYR A 294 -16.57 -17.87 -5.76
CA TYR A 294 -16.88 -19.24 -5.33
C TYR A 294 -16.19 -19.64 -4.02
N PRO A 295 -16.45 -18.98 -2.88
CA PRO A 295 -15.76 -19.23 -1.61
C PRO A 295 -15.81 -20.70 -1.15
N LYS A 296 -16.98 -21.34 -1.28
CA LYS A 296 -17.19 -22.76 -0.91
C LYS A 296 -16.35 -23.75 -1.70
N HIS A 297 -15.78 -23.32 -2.83
CA HIS A 297 -14.96 -24.16 -3.71
C HIS A 297 -13.47 -23.83 -3.63
N ARG A 298 -13.03 -22.90 -2.78
CA ARG A 298 -11.62 -22.44 -2.74
C ARG A 298 -10.62 -23.56 -2.44
N VAL A 299 -11.02 -24.50 -1.58
CA VAL A 299 -10.22 -25.65 -1.14
C VAL A 299 -10.74 -26.98 -1.68
N ASP A 300 -11.73 -26.95 -2.59
CA ASP A 300 -12.14 -28.17 -3.30
C ASP A 300 -11.02 -28.56 -4.27
N PRO A 301 -10.37 -29.74 -4.11
CA PRO A 301 -9.30 -30.15 -5.00
C PRO A 301 -9.71 -30.19 -6.47
N ASN A 302 -11.01 -30.41 -6.76
CA ASN A 302 -11.54 -30.42 -8.12
C ASN A 302 -11.69 -29.01 -8.72
N ASN A 303 -11.69 -27.97 -7.89
CA ASN A 303 -11.64 -26.58 -8.34
C ASN A 303 -10.22 -26.09 -8.63
N GLY A 304 -9.20 -26.93 -8.45
CA GLY A 304 -7.82 -26.59 -8.77
C GLY A 304 -7.32 -27.30 -10.01
N ILE A 305 -6.46 -26.62 -10.77
CA ILE A 305 -5.68 -27.22 -11.84
C ILE A 305 -4.26 -26.70 -11.84
N ARG A 306 -3.27 -27.56 -12.08
CA ARG A 306 -1.88 -27.08 -12.15
C ARG A 306 -1.56 -26.41 -13.48
N LEU A 307 -1.05 -25.20 -13.40
CA LEU A 307 -0.35 -24.50 -14.48
C LEU A 307 1.12 -24.24 -14.11
N CYS A 308 1.96 -23.90 -15.08
CA CYS A 308 3.23 -23.25 -14.80
C CYS A 308 3.00 -21.74 -14.62
N LYS A 309 3.89 -21.05 -13.89
CA LYS A 309 3.79 -19.59 -13.66
C LYS A 309 3.51 -18.78 -14.94
N TRP A 310 4.13 -19.16 -16.07
CA TRP A 310 3.90 -18.51 -17.36
C TRP A 310 2.48 -18.75 -17.92
N CYS A 311 2.00 -20.00 -17.96
CA CYS A 311 0.64 -20.29 -18.43
C CYS A 311 -0.42 -19.69 -17.51
N HIS A 312 -0.16 -19.66 -16.21
CA HIS A 312 -1.02 -19.02 -15.22
C HIS A 312 -1.17 -17.52 -15.49
N GLY A 313 -0.05 -16.79 -15.59
CA GLY A 313 -0.07 -15.36 -15.93
C GLY A 313 -0.71 -15.10 -17.29
N LYS A 314 -0.41 -15.94 -18.30
CA LYS A 314 -1.01 -15.82 -19.64
C LYS A 314 -2.52 -15.99 -19.64
N TYR A 315 -3.06 -16.85 -18.78
CA TYR A 315 -4.51 -17.00 -18.63
C TYR A 315 -5.14 -15.70 -18.14
N HIS A 316 -4.64 -15.15 -17.03
CA HIS A 316 -5.20 -13.93 -16.44
C HIS A 316 -4.98 -12.69 -17.31
N SER A 317 -3.87 -12.64 -18.05
CA SER A 317 -3.65 -11.60 -19.07
C SER A 317 -4.71 -11.61 -20.18
N HIS A 318 -5.29 -12.77 -20.52
CA HIS A 318 -6.26 -12.89 -21.61
C HIS A 318 -7.73 -12.88 -21.16
N TYR A 319 -8.01 -13.33 -19.94
CA TYR A 319 -9.38 -13.52 -19.44
C TYR A 319 -9.69 -12.79 -18.12
N GLY A 320 -8.72 -12.07 -17.54
CA GLY A 320 -8.87 -11.39 -16.25
C GLY A 320 -8.84 -12.32 -15.04
N MET A 321 -9.13 -11.78 -13.85
CA MET A 321 -9.09 -12.52 -12.58
C MET A 321 -10.34 -13.38 -12.32
N ASN A 322 -11.45 -13.10 -13.01
CA ASN A 322 -12.68 -13.89 -12.88
C ASN A 322 -12.61 -15.20 -13.69
N ALA A 323 -11.84 -16.15 -13.16
CA ALA A 323 -11.73 -17.47 -13.75
C ALA A 323 -13.08 -18.19 -13.73
N ASN A 324 -13.43 -18.82 -14.85
CA ASN A 324 -14.59 -19.70 -14.93
C ASN A 324 -14.31 -20.87 -15.90
N PRO A 325 -15.10 -21.95 -15.83
CA PRO A 325 -14.87 -23.12 -16.67
C PRO A 325 -14.88 -22.81 -18.17
N LYS A 326 -15.72 -21.86 -18.64
CA LYS A 326 -15.81 -21.52 -20.07
C LYS A 326 -14.54 -20.84 -20.57
N THR A 327 -14.00 -19.87 -19.83
CA THR A 327 -12.75 -19.19 -20.20
C THR A 327 -11.56 -20.14 -20.10
N PHE A 328 -11.54 -21.03 -19.11
CA PHE A 328 -10.49 -22.04 -18.98
C PHE A 328 -10.47 -23.03 -20.14
N VAL A 329 -11.62 -23.58 -20.54
CA VAL A 329 -11.72 -24.45 -21.73
C VAL A 329 -11.26 -23.73 -22.99
N LYS A 330 -11.63 -22.46 -23.17
CA LYS A 330 -11.15 -21.63 -24.30
C LYS A 330 -9.63 -21.45 -24.26
N PHE A 331 -9.06 -21.20 -23.08
CA PHE A 331 -7.62 -21.05 -22.90
C PHE A 331 -6.86 -22.31 -23.30
N ILE A 332 -7.25 -23.48 -22.77
CA ILE A 332 -6.58 -24.75 -23.07
C ILE A 332 -6.73 -25.11 -24.55
N ARG A 333 -7.90 -24.89 -25.16
CA ARG A 333 -8.07 -25.11 -26.61
C ARG A 333 -7.17 -24.22 -27.46
N ARG A 334 -6.91 -22.99 -27.01
CA ARG A 334 -6.16 -21.99 -27.77
C ARG A 334 -4.64 -22.10 -27.59
N PHE A 335 -4.19 -22.38 -26.38
CA PHE A 335 -2.78 -22.32 -26.00
C PHE A 335 -2.22 -23.66 -25.52
N GLY A 336 -3.07 -24.68 -25.39
CA GLY A 336 -2.67 -26.00 -24.98
C GLY A 336 -1.79 -26.68 -26.04
N THR A 337 -0.66 -27.23 -25.61
CA THR A 337 0.11 -28.15 -26.44
C THR A 337 -0.54 -29.52 -26.31
N ARG A 338 -1.06 -30.07 -27.41
CA ARG A 338 -1.57 -31.45 -27.43
C ARG A 338 -0.47 -32.45 -27.10
#